data_AF-A0AAV5J6E4-F1
#
_entry.id   AF-A0AAV5J6E4-F1
#
_cell.length_a   1.000
_cell.length_b   1.000
_cell.length_c   1.000
_cell.angle_alpha   90.00
_cell.angle_beta   90.00
_cell.angle_gamma   90.00
#
_symmetry.space_group_name_H-M   'P 1'
#
loop_
_entity.id
_entity.type
_entity.pdbx_description
1 polymer ?
#
loop_
_entity_poly.entity_id
_entity_poly.type
_entity_poly.pdbx_seq_one_letter_code
_entity_poly.pdbx_strand_id
1 'polypeptide(L)'
;MEATSISVDAVLETLRSRGWCFGDLDEVNALIQLQSALADDVETSKVADSVESELLNMDLRSIGGKSLPEPNLLLRKSSHLQGPKVLQISSVRDISRSSTEEFSGNSRAHRLLRFCLTDGQTEITAIEFHHIASIPNDIVPGTKVRLENKIIIHSGIVCLNPKVITVLGGVVQSLHEEWEMNRKYSGISRDQQNDTSGPPPFEKLQIEAPSKNQFAQPRRSSCQCSVFPFFYLLKKNFIHAKLNQKEPSL
;
A
#
# COMPACT_ATOMS: atom_id res chain seq x y z
N MET A 1 22.41 -41.21 15.35
CA MET A 1 21.60 -40.16 16.00
C MET A 1 21.28 -39.17 14.91
N GLU A 2 20.11 -39.32 14.30
CA GLU A 2 19.66 -38.47 13.20
C GLU A 2 19.06 -37.22 13.86
N ALA A 3 19.74 -36.08 13.69
CA ALA A 3 19.22 -34.81 14.19
C ALA A 3 17.89 -34.53 13.49
N THR A 4 16.82 -34.35 14.26
CA THR A 4 15.50 -33.99 13.75
C THR A 4 15.55 -32.55 13.22
N SER A 5 16.04 -32.37 12.00
CA SER A 5 15.96 -31.09 11.30
C SER A 5 14.50 -30.77 11.01
N ILE A 6 14.03 -29.60 11.44
CA ILE A 6 12.73 -29.08 11.01
C ILE A 6 12.74 -28.99 9.48
N SER A 7 11.73 -29.57 8.83
CA SER A 7 11.61 -29.50 7.38
C SER A 7 11.27 -28.06 6.96
N VAL A 8 12.06 -27.49 6.06
CA VAL A 8 11.84 -26.17 5.44
C VAL A 8 10.44 -26.10 4.82
N ASP A 9 10.00 -27.19 4.19
CA ASP A 9 8.68 -27.28 3.57
C ASP A 9 7.55 -27.14 4.60
N ALA A 10 7.71 -27.71 5.80
CA ALA A 10 6.70 -27.60 6.85
C ALA A 10 6.54 -26.16 7.36
N VAL A 11 7.65 -25.40 7.45
CA VAL A 11 7.63 -23.98 7.79
C VAL A 11 6.98 -23.17 6.66
N LEU A 12 7.34 -23.44 5.40
CA LEU A 12 6.73 -22.79 4.24
C LEU A 12 5.22 -23.01 4.15
N GLU A 13 4.75 -24.25 4.35
CA GLU A 13 3.32 -24.56 4.36
C GLU A 13 2.60 -23.84 5.51
N THR A 14 3.25 -23.73 6.67
CA THR A 14 2.73 -22.94 7.79
C THR A 14 2.58 -21.47 7.40
N LEU A 15 3.61 -20.85 6.79
CA LEU A 15 3.55 -19.45 6.34
C LEU A 15 2.50 -19.24 5.23
N ARG A 16 2.39 -20.18 4.28
CA ARG A 16 1.35 -20.15 3.23
C ARG A 16 -0.06 -20.23 3.81
N SER A 17 -0.26 -21.06 4.83
CA SER A 17 -1.56 -21.16 5.53
C SER A 17 -1.94 -19.85 6.23
N ARG A 18 -0.95 -19.04 6.65
CA ARG A 18 -1.12 -17.69 7.21
C ARG A 18 -1.35 -16.62 6.14
N GLY A 19 -1.28 -16.98 4.85
CA GLY A 19 -1.55 -16.11 3.71
C GLY A 19 -0.32 -15.52 3.03
N TRP A 20 0.89 -15.92 3.41
CA TRP A 20 2.11 -15.51 2.70
C TRP A 20 2.18 -16.16 1.32
N CYS A 21 2.59 -15.38 0.32
CA CYS A 21 2.83 -15.86 -1.03
C CYS A 21 4.21 -15.37 -1.47
N PHE A 22 5.10 -16.32 -1.77
CA PHE A 22 6.49 -16.04 -2.13
C PHE A 22 6.69 -16.24 -3.63
N GLY A 23 7.50 -15.37 -4.24
CA GLY A 23 7.84 -15.43 -5.65
C GLY A 23 9.10 -16.26 -5.85
N ASP A 24 10.20 -15.77 -5.28
CA ASP A 24 11.46 -16.49 -5.14
C ASP A 24 11.55 -17.11 -3.74
N LEU A 25 11.88 -18.40 -3.69
CA LEU A 25 12.00 -19.14 -2.44
C LEU A 25 13.44 -19.17 -1.91
N ASP A 26 14.45 -18.78 -2.68
CA ASP A 26 15.84 -18.95 -2.27
C ASP A 26 16.17 -18.11 -1.03
N GLU A 27 15.77 -16.84 -1.01
CA GLU A 27 15.96 -15.94 0.13
C GLU A 27 15.16 -16.40 1.36
N VAL A 28 13.92 -16.85 1.16
CA VAL A 28 13.04 -17.33 2.23
C VAL A 28 13.56 -18.65 2.82
N ASN A 29 14.07 -19.55 1.97
CA ASN A 29 14.67 -20.81 2.38
C ASN A 29 15.93 -20.58 3.21
N ALA A 30 16.79 -19.65 2.78
CA ALA A 30 17.98 -19.26 3.54
C ALA A 30 17.59 -18.70 4.92
N LEU A 31 16.56 -17.86 4.98
CA LEU A 31 16.03 -17.32 6.23
C LEU A 31 15.48 -18.41 7.15
N ILE A 32 14.71 -19.37 6.61
CA ILE A 32 14.18 -20.51 7.38
C ILE A 32 15.33 -21.36 7.93
N GLN A 33 16.36 -21.64 7.13
CA GLN A 33 17.52 -22.41 7.58
C GLN A 33 18.26 -21.71 8.70
N LEU A 34 18.48 -20.40 8.58
CA LEU A 34 19.11 -19.58 9.62
C LEU A 34 18.31 -19.64 10.92
N GLN A 35 16.99 -19.36 10.87
CA GLN A 35 16.15 -19.37 12.08
C GLN A 35 16.01 -20.76 12.68
N SER A 36 15.98 -21.82 11.86
CA SER A 36 15.98 -23.20 12.34
C SER A 36 17.27 -23.57 13.05
N ALA A 37 18.42 -23.05 12.61
CA ALA A 37 19.71 -23.30 13.24
C ALA A 37 19.88 -22.54 14.57
N LEU A 38 19.18 -21.41 14.74
CA LEU A 38 19.18 -20.61 15.98
C LEU A 38 18.15 -21.09 17.01
N ALA A 39 17.17 -21.89 16.62
CA ALA A 39 16.11 -22.35 17.51
C ALA A 39 16.60 -23.48 18.43
N ASP A 40 16.55 -23.24 19.74
CA ASP A 40 16.86 -24.27 20.76
C ASP A 40 15.77 -25.36 20.84
N ASP A 41 14.55 -25.05 20.39
CA ASP A 41 13.38 -25.94 20.41
C ASP A 41 12.96 -26.38 18.99
N VAL A 42 12.68 -27.68 18.81
CA VAL A 42 12.29 -28.30 17.53
C VAL A 42 10.78 -28.13 17.24
N GLU A 43 10.22 -26.93 17.43
CA GLU A 43 8.82 -26.66 17.09
C GLU A 43 8.70 -25.82 15.81
N THR A 44 8.13 -26.41 14.76
CA THR A 44 7.88 -25.77 13.46
C THR A 44 7.11 -24.45 13.60
N SER A 45 6.15 -24.35 14.54
CA SER A 45 5.39 -23.12 14.76
C SER A 45 6.27 -21.98 15.26
N LYS A 46 7.18 -22.23 16.20
CA LYS A 46 8.07 -21.19 16.75
C LYS A 46 9.04 -20.67 15.69
N VAL A 47 9.61 -21.57 14.89
CA VAL A 47 10.46 -21.17 13.76
C VAL A 47 9.66 -20.36 12.74
N ALA A 48 8.42 -20.77 12.43
CA ALA A 48 7.55 -20.00 11.55
C ALA A 48 7.25 -18.61 12.11
N ASP A 49 7.07 -18.46 13.43
CA ASP A 49 6.84 -17.16 14.08
C ASP A 49 8.07 -16.25 14.01
N SER A 50 9.27 -16.80 14.24
CA SER A 50 10.53 -16.07 14.07
C SER A 50 10.76 -15.64 12.62
N VAL A 51 10.53 -16.55 11.66
CA VAL A 51 10.65 -16.25 10.23
C VAL A 51 9.62 -15.19 9.81
N GLU A 52 8.37 -15.32 10.24
CA GLU A 52 7.32 -14.33 9.95
C GLU A 52 7.70 -12.95 10.48
N SER A 53 8.30 -12.86 11.68
CA SER A 53 8.76 -11.60 12.27
C SER A 53 9.81 -10.89 11.42
N GLU A 54 10.72 -11.64 10.80
CA GLU A 54 11.71 -11.09 9.85
C GLU A 54 11.05 -10.68 8.53
N LEU A 55 10.18 -11.53 7.97
CA LEU A 55 9.45 -11.26 6.73
C LEU A 55 8.58 -9.99 6.81
N LEU A 56 8.06 -9.65 7.99
CA LEU A 56 7.29 -8.42 8.20
C LEU A 56 8.09 -7.16 7.83
N ASN A 57 9.42 -7.20 7.95
CA ASN A 57 10.32 -6.08 7.70
C ASN A 57 10.94 -6.07 6.28
N MET A 58 10.64 -7.07 5.46
CA MET A 58 11.12 -7.17 4.08
C MET A 58 10.16 -6.54 3.07
N ASP A 59 10.66 -6.00 1.96
CA ASP A 59 9.80 -5.50 0.88
C ASP A 59 9.21 -6.69 0.09
N LEU A 60 7.88 -6.76 -0.02
CA LEU A 60 7.23 -7.79 -0.85
C LEU A 60 7.64 -7.72 -2.32
N ARG A 61 8.13 -6.60 -2.83
CA ARG A 61 8.65 -6.53 -4.21
C ARG A 61 9.88 -7.43 -4.42
N SER A 62 10.61 -7.75 -3.35
CA SER A 62 11.78 -8.62 -3.39
C SER A 62 11.42 -10.10 -3.20
N ILE A 63 10.53 -10.40 -2.25
CA ILE A 63 10.23 -11.79 -1.84
C ILE A 63 8.84 -12.29 -2.28
N GLY A 64 7.94 -11.38 -2.66
CA GLY A 64 6.52 -11.63 -2.84
C GLY A 64 6.18 -12.29 -4.17
N GLY A 65 5.23 -13.22 -4.10
CA GLY A 65 4.68 -13.95 -5.24
C GLY A 65 3.33 -13.38 -5.67
N LYS A 66 2.93 -13.72 -6.91
CA LYS A 66 1.64 -13.30 -7.45
C LYS A 66 0.50 -13.99 -6.71
N SER A 67 -0.23 -13.23 -5.91
CA SER A 67 -1.36 -13.69 -5.10
C SER A 67 -2.65 -12.94 -5.42
N LEU A 68 -2.57 -11.75 -6.01
CA LEU A 68 -3.70 -10.91 -6.36
C LEU A 68 -4.19 -11.19 -7.80
N PRO A 69 -5.50 -11.06 -8.06
CA PRO A 69 -6.02 -11.11 -9.41
C PRO A 69 -5.60 -9.87 -10.20
N GLU A 70 -5.53 -10.01 -11.53
CA GLU A 70 -5.25 -8.89 -12.42
C GLU A 70 -6.24 -7.73 -12.21
N PRO A 71 -5.80 -6.46 -12.24
CA PRO A 71 -6.66 -5.30 -12.03
C PRO A 71 -7.89 -5.28 -12.95
N ASN A 72 -7.73 -5.75 -14.19
CA ASN A 72 -8.83 -5.84 -15.16
C ASN A 72 -9.94 -6.83 -14.74
N LEU A 73 -9.61 -7.86 -13.96
CA LEU A 73 -10.58 -8.84 -13.45
C LEU A 73 -11.38 -8.29 -12.26
N LEU A 74 -10.81 -7.32 -11.52
CA LEU A 74 -11.47 -6.64 -10.41
C LEU A 74 -12.60 -5.71 -10.86
N LEU A 75 -12.62 -5.31 -12.14
CA LEU A 75 -13.66 -4.43 -12.71
C LEU A 75 -14.97 -5.16 -13.02
N ARG A 76 -15.02 -6.49 -12.87
CA ARG A 76 -16.22 -7.27 -13.17
C ARG A 76 -17.32 -7.03 -12.14
N LYS A 77 -18.58 -7.08 -12.58
CA LYS A 77 -19.78 -6.69 -11.80
C LYS A 77 -19.98 -7.46 -10.48
N SER A 78 -19.29 -8.58 -10.26
CA SER A 78 -19.40 -9.41 -9.05
C SER A 78 -18.06 -10.09 -8.72
N SER A 79 -17.01 -9.30 -8.52
CA SER A 79 -15.72 -9.81 -8.03
C SER A 79 -15.65 -9.85 -6.50
N HIS A 80 -14.93 -10.83 -5.98
CA HIS A 80 -14.56 -10.91 -4.57
C HIS A 80 -13.10 -11.37 -4.47
N LEU A 81 -12.42 -10.93 -3.42
CA LEU A 81 -11.08 -11.39 -3.08
C LEU A 81 -11.20 -12.39 -1.92
N GLN A 82 -10.53 -13.53 -2.05
CA GLN A 82 -10.55 -14.59 -1.03
C GLN A 82 -9.23 -14.58 -0.25
N GLY A 83 -9.29 -14.43 1.08
CA GLY A 83 -8.16 -14.58 1.99
C GLY A 83 -7.92 -16.04 2.42
N PRO A 84 -6.87 -16.30 3.23
CA PRO A 84 -5.93 -15.32 3.77
C PRO A 84 -4.90 -14.87 2.71
N LYS A 85 -4.57 -13.57 2.69
CA LYS A 85 -3.49 -12.99 1.87
C LYS A 85 -2.75 -11.92 2.64
N VAL A 86 -1.43 -12.07 2.78
CA VAL A 86 -0.55 -11.04 3.34
C VAL A 86 -0.14 -10.09 2.22
N LEU A 87 -0.39 -8.80 2.42
CA LEU A 87 -0.10 -7.73 1.48
C LEU A 87 0.68 -6.62 2.18
N GLN A 88 1.38 -5.82 1.38
CA GLN A 88 2.10 -4.65 1.83
C GLN A 88 1.34 -3.38 1.44
N ILE A 89 1.25 -2.44 2.39
CA ILE A 89 0.72 -1.11 2.12
C ILE A 89 1.79 -0.31 1.36
N SER A 90 1.48 0.11 0.13
CA SER A 90 2.37 0.98 -0.65
C SER A 90 2.10 2.46 -0.38
N SER A 91 0.84 2.83 -0.15
CA SER A 91 0.46 4.19 0.26
C SER A 91 -0.91 4.23 0.93
N VAL A 92 -1.12 5.23 1.78
CA VAL A 92 -2.40 5.52 2.43
C VAL A 92 -2.72 7.00 2.26
N ARG A 93 -3.98 7.31 1.97
CA ARG A 93 -4.50 8.69 1.93
C ARG A 93 -5.86 8.76 2.58
N ASP A 94 -6.07 9.75 3.43
CA ASP A 94 -7.41 10.14 3.86
C ASP A 94 -8.10 10.94 2.75
N ILE A 95 -9.07 10.32 2.09
CA ILE A 95 -9.84 10.94 1.00
C ILE A 95 -11.06 11.73 1.51
N SER A 96 -11.25 11.80 2.83
CA SER A 96 -12.25 12.67 3.44
C SER A 96 -11.79 14.13 3.47
N ARG A 97 -10.49 14.38 3.65
CA ARG A 97 -9.86 15.70 3.77
C ARG A 97 -9.56 16.33 2.41
N SER A 98 -9.65 17.66 2.32
CA SER A 98 -9.16 18.39 1.16
C SER A 98 -7.61 18.41 1.20
N SER A 99 -6.95 18.51 0.04
CA SER A 99 -5.49 18.52 -0.05
C SER A 99 -4.81 19.71 0.65
N THR A 100 -5.57 20.68 1.17
CA THR A 100 -5.09 21.93 1.77
C THR A 100 -5.23 21.95 3.30
N GLU A 101 -5.90 20.95 3.89
CA GLU A 101 -6.30 20.92 5.31
C GLU A 101 -5.62 19.79 6.12
N GLU A 102 -4.50 19.24 5.64
CA GLU A 102 -3.87 18.04 6.20
C GLU A 102 -3.55 18.13 7.71
N PHE A 103 -3.48 19.36 8.26
CA PHE A 103 -3.07 19.63 9.64
C PHE A 103 -4.17 20.15 10.61
N SER A 104 -5.45 20.22 10.21
CA SER A 104 -6.52 20.73 11.08
C SER A 104 -7.38 19.62 11.73
N GLY A 105 -7.21 19.44 13.04
CA GLY A 105 -8.23 19.04 14.04
C GLY A 105 -9.24 17.90 13.75
N ASN A 106 -8.97 16.74 14.36
CA ASN A 106 -9.91 15.83 15.05
C ASN A 106 -11.42 15.80 14.66
N SER A 107 -11.77 15.41 13.44
CA SER A 107 -13.06 14.75 13.21
C SER A 107 -12.86 13.31 12.73
N ARG A 108 -12.75 12.38 13.70
CA ARG A 108 -12.74 10.92 13.42
C ARG A 108 -14.04 10.44 12.78
N ALA A 109 -15.12 11.24 12.85
CA ALA A 109 -16.45 10.87 12.41
C ALA A 109 -16.60 10.70 10.89
N HIS A 110 -15.64 11.22 10.09
CA HIS A 110 -15.70 11.17 8.62
C HIS A 110 -14.47 10.51 7.97
N ARG A 111 -13.59 9.88 8.74
CA ARG A 111 -12.38 9.22 8.22
C ARG A 111 -12.73 8.26 7.09
N LEU A 112 -12.06 8.42 5.95
CA LEU A 112 -12.21 7.54 4.80
C LEU A 112 -10.83 7.30 4.19
N LEU A 113 -10.19 6.20 4.57
CA LEU A 113 -8.88 5.86 4.02
C LEU A 113 -8.98 5.13 2.68
N ARG A 114 -8.15 5.57 1.73
CA ARG A 114 -7.80 4.84 0.52
C ARG A 114 -6.40 4.26 0.70
N PHE A 115 -6.28 2.94 0.52
CA PHE A 115 -5.04 2.20 0.52
C PHE A 115 -4.67 1.79 -0.91
N CYS A 116 -3.38 1.80 -1.19
CA CYS A 116 -2.81 0.99 -2.26
C CYS A 116 -2.10 -0.20 -1.59
N LEU A 117 -2.46 -1.42 -2.00
CA LEU A 117 -1.94 -2.67 -1.45
C LEU A 117 -1.24 -3.45 -2.54
N THR A 118 -0.11 -4.07 -2.23
CA THR A 118 0.66 -4.88 -3.19
C THR A 118 1.05 -6.23 -2.60
N ASP A 119 1.09 -7.26 -3.45
CA ASP A 119 1.72 -8.56 -3.16
C ASP A 119 3.18 -8.64 -3.64
N GLY A 120 3.74 -7.51 -4.09
CA GLY A 120 5.07 -7.45 -4.72
C GLY A 120 5.03 -7.49 -6.24
N GLN A 121 3.96 -8.00 -6.83
CA GLN A 121 3.81 -8.20 -8.28
C GLN A 121 2.73 -7.31 -8.88
N THR A 122 1.60 -7.19 -8.18
CA THR A 122 0.42 -6.45 -8.57
C THR A 122 0.04 -5.47 -7.46
N GLU A 123 -0.53 -4.32 -7.84
CA GLU A 123 -1.09 -3.35 -6.90
C GLU A 123 -2.61 -3.23 -7.09
N ILE A 124 -3.33 -3.14 -5.97
CA ILE A 124 -4.78 -2.95 -5.94
C ILE A 124 -5.14 -1.75 -5.05
N THR A 125 -6.27 -1.12 -5.38
CA THR A 125 -6.84 -0.06 -4.53
C THR A 125 -7.88 -0.63 -3.58
N ALA A 126 -7.79 -0.26 -2.31
CA ALA A 126 -8.75 -0.62 -1.28
C ALA A 126 -9.26 0.63 -0.54
N ILE A 127 -10.50 0.58 -0.04
CA ILE A 127 -11.12 1.65 0.73
C ILE A 127 -11.63 1.11 2.06
N GLU A 128 -11.41 1.87 3.13
CA GLU A 128 -12.05 1.69 4.43
C GLU A 128 -13.57 1.89 4.31
N PHE A 129 -14.32 0.79 4.16
CA PHE A 129 -15.76 0.84 3.98
C PHE A 129 -16.49 1.10 5.31
N HIS A 130 -16.07 0.39 6.36
CA HIS A 130 -16.40 0.67 7.77
C HIS A 130 -15.15 1.13 8.51
N HIS A 131 -15.32 1.97 9.54
CA HIS A 131 -14.19 2.47 10.33
C HIS A 131 -13.41 1.30 10.98
N ILE A 132 -12.09 1.26 10.76
CA ILE A 132 -11.18 0.25 11.28
C ILE A 132 -10.29 0.88 12.35
N ALA A 133 -10.65 0.66 13.62
CA ALA A 133 -9.95 1.26 14.75
C ALA A 133 -8.49 0.78 14.91
N SER A 134 -8.16 -0.43 14.44
CA SER A 134 -6.81 -1.01 14.49
C SER A 134 -5.82 -0.36 13.52
N ILE A 135 -6.31 0.38 12.54
CA ILE A 135 -5.49 1.08 11.54
C ILE A 135 -5.23 2.49 12.06
N PRO A 136 -3.97 2.89 12.36
CA PRO A 136 -3.65 4.26 12.78
C PRO A 136 -3.76 5.25 11.60
N ASN A 137 -3.78 6.55 11.88
CA ASN A 137 -3.86 7.59 10.83
C ASN A 137 -2.53 7.70 10.06
N ASP A 138 -1.42 7.51 10.76
CA ASP A 138 -0.07 7.67 10.22
C ASP A 138 0.54 6.30 9.93
N ILE A 139 -0.09 5.56 9.00
CA ILE A 139 0.50 4.30 8.54
C ILE A 139 1.66 4.60 7.60
N VAL A 140 2.80 3.96 7.90
CA VAL A 140 4.00 4.04 7.08
C VAL A 140 3.87 3.06 5.90
N PRO A 141 4.25 3.46 4.67
CA PRO A 141 4.51 2.52 3.59
C PRO A 141 5.43 1.36 4.03
N GLY A 142 5.12 0.15 3.59
CA GLY A 142 5.83 -1.07 3.97
C GLY A 142 5.14 -1.91 5.05
N THR A 143 4.21 -1.33 5.82
CA THR A 143 3.40 -2.07 6.80
C THR A 143 2.65 -3.23 6.14
N LYS A 144 2.71 -4.40 6.76
CA LYS A 144 2.01 -5.61 6.33
C LYS A 144 0.61 -5.69 6.93
N VAL A 145 -0.32 -6.13 6.09
CA VAL A 145 -1.71 -6.40 6.46
C VAL A 145 -2.12 -7.77 5.94
N ARG A 146 -2.92 -8.49 6.71
CA ARG A 146 -3.54 -9.73 6.28
C ARG A 146 -4.99 -9.50 5.94
N LEU A 147 -5.35 -9.80 4.70
CA LEU A 147 -6.71 -9.84 4.22
C LEU A 147 -7.30 -11.22 4.48
N GLU A 148 -8.39 -11.30 5.23
CA GLU A 148 -9.05 -12.53 5.66
C GLU A 148 -10.45 -12.64 5.06
N ASN A 149 -10.98 -13.87 5.03
CA ASN A 149 -12.34 -14.17 4.59
C ASN A 149 -12.61 -13.75 3.12
N LYS A 150 -13.90 -13.69 2.75
CA LYS A 150 -14.36 -13.21 1.46
C LYS A 150 -14.57 -11.70 1.52
N ILE A 151 -13.87 -10.96 0.66
CA ILE A 151 -13.90 -9.50 0.60
C ILE A 151 -14.61 -9.06 -0.66
N ILE A 152 -15.52 -8.10 -0.51
CA ILE A 152 -16.32 -7.57 -1.62
C ILE A 152 -15.47 -6.59 -2.41
N ILE A 153 -15.52 -6.71 -3.74
CA ILE A 153 -14.93 -5.73 -4.66
C ILE A 153 -16.06 -5.04 -5.40
N HIS A 154 -16.04 -3.70 -5.39
CA HIS A 154 -17.00 -2.88 -6.10
C HIS A 154 -16.26 -2.00 -7.11
N SER A 155 -16.55 -2.18 -8.40
CA SER A 155 -15.94 -1.41 -9.50
C SER A 155 -14.40 -1.36 -9.44
N GLY A 156 -13.74 -2.49 -9.21
CA GLY A 156 -12.27 -2.56 -9.13
C GLY A 156 -11.68 -2.21 -7.76
N ILE A 157 -12.48 -1.81 -6.78
CA ILE A 157 -12.00 -1.36 -5.48
C ILE A 157 -12.39 -2.36 -4.40
N VAL A 158 -11.41 -2.76 -3.59
CA VAL A 158 -11.60 -3.65 -2.44
C VAL A 158 -12.25 -2.88 -1.30
N CYS A 159 -13.39 -3.35 -0.78
CA CYS A 159 -14.09 -2.74 0.33
C CYS A 159 -13.68 -3.39 1.66
N LEU A 160 -12.87 -2.70 2.45
CA LEU A 160 -12.32 -3.20 3.71
C LEU A 160 -13.26 -2.95 4.89
N ASN A 161 -13.38 -3.98 5.74
CA ASN A 161 -14.12 -3.97 7.00
C ASN A 161 -13.21 -4.50 8.12
N PRO A 162 -13.47 -4.15 9.39
CA PRO A 162 -12.66 -4.66 10.51
C PRO A 162 -12.60 -6.19 10.60
N LYS A 163 -13.59 -6.90 10.04
CA LYS A 163 -13.66 -8.38 10.04
C LYS A 163 -12.79 -9.05 8.97
N VAL A 164 -12.25 -8.29 8.02
CA VAL A 164 -11.54 -8.85 6.85
C VAL A 164 -10.10 -8.36 6.75
N ILE A 165 -9.64 -7.52 7.67
CA ILE A 165 -8.29 -6.98 7.67
C ILE A 165 -7.71 -6.98 9.07
N THR A 166 -6.51 -7.54 9.17
CA THR A 166 -5.68 -7.54 10.38
C THR A 166 -4.37 -6.86 10.04
N VAL A 167 -3.97 -5.86 10.85
CA VAL A 167 -2.66 -5.22 10.70
C VAL A 167 -1.61 -6.12 11.36
N LEU A 168 -0.63 -6.57 10.59
CA LEU A 168 0.48 -7.38 11.12
C LEU A 168 1.65 -6.52 11.60
N GLY A 169 1.81 -5.32 11.02
CA GLY A 169 2.89 -4.39 11.36
C GLY A 169 4.09 -4.53 10.44
N GLY A 170 5.29 -4.43 11.01
CA GLY A 170 6.54 -4.44 10.25
C GLY A 170 6.89 -3.10 9.61
N VAL A 171 8.19 -2.89 9.41
CA VAL A 171 8.75 -1.68 8.80
C VAL A 171 9.75 -2.09 7.73
N VAL A 172 9.50 -1.64 6.50
CA VAL A 172 10.46 -1.79 5.41
C VAL A 172 11.37 -0.57 5.42
N GLN A 173 12.61 -0.74 5.87
CA GLN A 173 13.52 0.36 6.20
C GLN A 173 13.68 1.37 5.05
N SER A 174 13.89 0.89 3.82
CA SER A 174 14.06 1.73 2.63
C SER A 174 12.83 2.61 2.35
N LEU A 175 11.62 2.03 2.44
CA LEU A 175 10.36 2.75 2.23
C LEU A 175 10.07 3.72 3.38
N HIS A 176 10.43 3.36 4.60
CA HIS A 176 10.28 4.22 5.77
C HIS A 176 11.17 5.47 5.65
N GLU A 177 12.45 5.30 5.30
CA GLU A 177 13.40 6.40 5.09
C GLU A 177 12.92 7.35 4.00
N GLU A 178 12.52 6.83 2.83
CA GLU A 178 11.99 7.64 1.74
C GLU A 178 10.73 8.40 2.16
N TRP A 179 9.79 7.73 2.83
CA TRP A 179 8.55 8.35 3.30
C TRP A 179 8.82 9.44 4.33
N GLU A 180 9.74 9.21 5.26
CA GLU A 180 10.10 10.18 6.29
C GLU A 180 10.74 11.42 5.68
N MET A 181 11.65 11.24 4.71
CA MET A 181 12.22 12.34 3.95
C MET A 181 11.14 13.11 3.18
N ASN A 182 10.25 12.43 2.47
CA ASN A 182 9.17 13.10 1.74
C ASN A 182 8.27 13.92 2.68
N ARG A 183 7.97 13.42 3.87
CA ARG A 183 7.18 14.15 4.88
C ARG A 183 7.92 15.36 5.46
N LYS A 184 9.24 15.25 5.66
CA LYS A 184 10.09 16.36 6.16
C LYS A 184 10.19 17.49 5.13
N TYR A 185 10.24 17.17 3.84
CA TYR A 185 10.51 18.14 2.78
C TYR A 185 9.26 18.55 1.96
N SER A 186 8.10 17.91 2.13
CA SER A 186 6.86 18.23 1.38
C SER A 186 6.31 19.63 1.63
N GLY A 187 6.69 20.28 2.74
CA GLY A 187 6.30 21.65 3.10
C GLY A 187 7.28 22.74 2.66
N ILE A 188 8.43 22.37 2.08
CA ILE A 188 9.41 23.33 1.57
C ILE A 188 8.94 23.74 0.17
N SER A 189 7.88 24.54 0.14
CA SER A 189 7.66 25.42 -1.01
C SER A 189 8.90 26.28 -1.15
N ARG A 190 9.41 26.43 -2.38
CA ARG A 190 10.30 27.53 -2.72
C ARG A 190 9.48 28.80 -2.53
N ASP A 191 9.40 29.26 -1.29
CA ASP A 191 8.89 30.58 -1.00
C ASP A 191 9.71 31.51 -1.87
N GLN A 192 9.03 32.21 -2.78
CA GLN A 192 9.51 33.45 -3.33
C GLN A 192 9.52 34.50 -2.20
N GLN A 193 10.25 34.23 -1.13
CA GLN A 193 10.61 35.24 -0.15
C GLN A 193 11.92 35.85 -0.63
N ASN A 194 11.87 37.18 -0.76
CA ASN A 194 12.97 38.05 -1.18
C ASN A 194 14.08 38.10 -0.12
N ASP A 195 14.67 36.98 0.27
CA ASP A 195 15.83 36.97 1.14
C ASP A 195 16.93 36.04 0.60
N THR A 196 18.12 36.62 0.56
CA THR A 196 19.37 36.29 -0.14
C THR A 196 20.06 34.99 0.27
N SER A 197 19.33 34.01 0.82
CA SER A 197 19.90 32.77 1.40
C SER A 197 19.47 31.47 0.70
N GLY A 198 18.79 31.57 -0.45
CA GLY A 198 18.44 30.41 -1.26
C GLY A 198 19.54 30.04 -2.27
N PRO A 199 19.70 28.74 -2.63
CA PRO A 199 20.56 28.36 -3.75
C PRO A 199 20.13 29.14 -5.02
N PRO A 200 21.09 29.68 -5.80
CA PRO A 200 20.78 30.62 -6.87
C PRO A 200 19.84 29.99 -7.92
N PRO A 201 18.96 30.79 -8.53
CA PRO A 201 18.09 30.32 -9.60
C PRO A 201 18.92 29.78 -10.77
N PHE A 202 18.49 28.67 -11.37
CA PHE A 202 19.12 28.13 -12.56
C PHE A 202 18.95 29.10 -13.73
N GLU A 203 20.05 29.69 -14.18
CA GLU A 203 20.10 30.37 -15.47
C GLU A 203 20.04 29.33 -16.59
N LYS A 204 19.07 29.48 -17.49
CA LYS A 204 18.99 28.64 -18.68
C LYS A 204 20.10 29.07 -19.64
N LEU A 205 21.00 28.13 -19.97
CA LEU A 205 21.96 28.29 -21.04
C LEU A 205 21.22 28.63 -22.35
N GLN A 206 21.32 29.88 -22.78
CA GLN A 206 20.78 30.35 -24.05
C GLN A 206 21.71 29.89 -25.17
N ILE A 207 21.48 28.68 -25.66
CA ILE A 207 22.09 28.22 -26.90
C ILE A 207 21.18 28.72 -28.02
N GLU A 208 21.52 29.88 -28.59
CA GLU A 208 20.86 30.37 -29.81
C GLU A 208 21.20 29.43 -30.98
N ALA A 209 20.24 28.59 -31.35
CA ALA A 209 20.26 27.92 -32.65
C ALA A 209 19.72 28.89 -33.71
N PRO A 210 20.35 29.01 -34.89
CA PRO A 210 19.96 29.99 -35.90
C PRO A 210 18.55 29.70 -36.43
N SER A 211 17.69 30.71 -36.28
CA SER A 211 16.27 30.73 -36.63
C SER A 211 16.01 30.57 -38.14
N LYS A 212 15.14 29.63 -38.51
CA LYS A 212 14.37 29.69 -39.78
C LYS A 212 12.89 29.38 -39.54
N ASN A 213 12.10 30.43 -39.75
CA ASN A 213 10.73 30.54 -40.24
C ASN A 213 9.60 29.67 -39.65
N GLN A 214 8.73 30.38 -38.93
CA GLN A 214 7.25 30.36 -38.99
C GLN A 214 6.60 29.10 -39.59
N PHE A 215 6.07 28.26 -38.70
CA PHE A 215 4.82 27.54 -38.93
C PHE A 215 3.97 27.67 -37.66
N ALA A 216 2.75 28.20 -37.83
CA ALA A 216 1.74 28.24 -36.80
C ALA A 216 1.39 26.81 -36.37
N GLN A 217 1.50 26.52 -35.07
CA GLN A 217 0.97 25.30 -34.46
C GLN A 217 0.07 25.66 -33.26
N PRO A 218 -1.01 24.90 -33.02
CA PRO A 218 -2.02 25.22 -32.03
C PRO A 218 -1.47 25.09 -30.61
N ARG A 219 -1.99 25.91 -29.71
CA ARG A 219 -1.72 25.87 -28.27
C ARG A 219 -1.89 24.44 -27.73
N ARG A 220 -0.77 23.77 -27.42
CA ARG A 220 -0.74 22.58 -26.58
C ARG A 220 -1.14 23.01 -25.18
N SER A 221 -2.37 22.71 -24.79
CA SER A 221 -2.81 22.70 -23.41
C SER A 221 -1.86 21.85 -22.60
N SER A 222 -1.31 22.43 -21.54
CA SER A 222 -0.66 21.70 -20.47
C SER A 222 -1.61 20.59 -20.02
N CYS A 223 -1.15 19.35 -20.10
CA CYS A 223 -1.77 18.24 -19.39
C CYS A 223 -1.56 18.48 -17.90
N GLN A 224 -2.37 19.36 -17.31
CA GLN A 224 -2.77 19.18 -15.93
C GLN A 224 -3.42 17.80 -15.89
N CYS A 225 -2.78 16.87 -15.18
CA CYS A 225 -3.40 15.63 -14.78
C CYS A 225 -4.53 15.99 -13.79
N SER A 226 -5.64 16.46 -14.36
CA SER A 226 -6.90 16.69 -13.69
C SER A 226 -7.54 15.33 -13.49
N VAL A 227 -7.10 14.61 -12.48
CA VAL A 227 -7.88 13.51 -11.91
C VAL A 227 -9.03 14.14 -11.11
N PHE A 228 -9.94 14.82 -11.79
CA PHE A 228 -11.05 15.55 -11.18
C PHE A 228 -12.48 15.12 -11.56
N PRO A 229 -12.75 14.13 -12.46
CA PRO A 229 -14.09 13.53 -12.53
C PRO A 229 -14.25 12.25 -11.69
N PHE A 230 -13.18 11.47 -11.47
CA PHE A 230 -13.32 10.14 -10.87
C PHE A 230 -13.54 10.16 -9.35
N PHE A 231 -12.89 11.10 -8.64
CA PHE A 231 -13.04 11.25 -7.19
C PHE A 231 -14.44 11.71 -6.75
N TYR A 232 -15.07 12.59 -7.52
CA TYR A 232 -16.42 13.08 -7.19
C TYR A 232 -17.48 11.99 -7.40
N LEU A 233 -17.29 11.15 -8.43
CA LEU A 233 -18.18 10.03 -8.72
C LEU A 233 -18.04 8.91 -7.68
N LEU A 234 -16.82 8.65 -7.19
CA LEU A 234 -16.56 7.76 -6.06
C LEU A 234 -17.21 8.27 -4.78
N LYS A 235 -17.06 9.56 -4.44
CA LYS A 235 -17.70 10.15 -3.25
C LYS A 235 -19.23 10.06 -3.34
N LYS A 236 -19.84 10.41 -4.48
CA LYS A 236 -21.30 10.33 -4.68
C LYS A 236 -21.84 8.89 -4.66
N ASN A 237 -21.22 7.98 -5.40
CA ASN A 237 -21.70 6.59 -5.45
C ASN A 237 -21.46 5.84 -4.14
N PHE A 238 -20.37 6.15 -3.42
CA PHE A 238 -20.08 5.54 -2.12
C PHE A 238 -21.00 6.07 -1.02
N ILE A 239 -21.25 7.38 -0.95
CA ILE A 239 -22.24 7.94 0.00
C ILE A 239 -23.63 7.37 -0.28
N HIS A 240 -24.03 7.26 -1.55
CA HIS A 240 -25.32 6.69 -1.92
C HIS A 240 -25.40 5.17 -1.63
N ALA A 241 -24.32 4.41 -1.83
CA ALA A 241 -24.26 2.98 -1.48
C ALA A 241 -24.28 2.75 0.05
N LYS A 242 -23.68 3.66 0.82
CA LYS A 242 -23.68 3.62 2.30
C LYS A 242 -25.02 4.04 2.91
N LEU A 243 -25.75 4.95 2.25
CA LEU A 243 -27.10 5.38 2.66
C LEU A 243 -28.21 4.37 2.31
N ASN A 244 -28.00 3.51 1.30
CA ASN A 244 -28.99 2.52 0.85
C ASN A 244 -28.85 1.12 1.46
N GLN A 245 -27.89 0.88 2.35
CA GLN A 245 -27.86 -0.36 3.14
C GLN A 245 -28.70 -0.18 4.41
N LYS A 246 -29.98 -0.55 4.30
CA LYS A 246 -30.89 -0.72 5.43
C LYS A 246 -30.36 -1.87 6.28
N GLU A 247 -30.01 -1.61 7.54
CA GLU A 247 -29.69 -2.69 8.49
C GLU A 247 -30.86 -3.69 8.55
N PRO A 248 -30.63 -5.01 8.47
CA PRO A 248 -31.68 -5.97 8.75
C PRO A 248 -32.03 -5.86 10.24
N SER A 249 -33.25 -5.44 10.52
CA SER A 249 -33.86 -5.46 11.85
C SER A 249 -33.85 -6.88 12.40
N LEU A 250 -33.31 -7.04 13.61
CA LEU A 250 -33.56 -8.19 14.50
C LEU A 250 -35.07 -8.38 14.74
#